data_AF-A0A2M7SUI4-F1
#
_entry.id   AF-A0A2M7SUI4-F1
#
_cell.length_a   1.000
_cell.length_b   1.000
_cell.length_c   1.000
_cell.angle_alpha   90.00
_cell.angle_beta   90.00
_cell.angle_gamma   90.00
#
_symmetry.space_group_name_H-M   'P 1'
#
loop_
_entity.id
_entity.type
_entity.pdbx_description
1 polymer ?
#
loop_
_entity_poly.entity_id
_entity_poly.type
_entity_poly.pdbx_seq_one_letter_code
_entity_poly.pdbx_strand_id
1 'polypeptide(L)'
;QKGHKVIPGSSLIPHKDVTLLLTTAGMVQIKPYFLGLQKPPRQRLASCQKCFRTTDIDLVGDSKHLTFFEMLGNFSVGDYFKKEAISWAWEFVTEWLKLPRERLWITIYLDDDEAFDYWRQVGVPAQRILRFGEEDNFWGPTGDSGPCGPCSEIHYDLGEEFGCGRPECKPNCECGRFSEIWNLVFTQYNQTTDGKRIPLSKPNIDTGMGLERTAAAIQGKPSPYETDLFLPLIERVTQLAG
;
A
#
# COMPACT_ATOMS: atom_id res chain seq x y z
N GLN A 1 -18.74 -6.80 -2.56
CA GLN A 1 -19.23 -7.54 -1.36
C GLN A 1 -19.31 -6.66 -0.11
N LYS A 2 -18.32 -5.82 0.23
CA LYS A 2 -18.35 -4.94 1.42
C LYS A 2 -18.96 -3.53 1.22
N GLY A 3 -19.69 -3.33 0.11
CA GLY A 3 -20.43 -2.10 -0.19
C GLY A 3 -19.64 -0.98 -0.90
N HIS A 4 -18.39 -1.23 -1.27
CA HIS A 4 -17.57 -0.31 -2.07
C HIS A 4 -18.10 -0.20 -3.51
N LYS A 5 -18.19 1.04 -4.00
CA LYS A 5 -18.41 1.32 -5.41
C LYS A 5 -17.08 1.23 -6.14
N VAL A 6 -16.98 0.35 -7.13
CA VAL A 6 -15.81 0.30 -8.02
C VAL A 6 -15.83 1.54 -8.91
N ILE A 7 -14.71 2.26 -8.93
CA ILE A 7 -14.47 3.41 -9.80
C ILE A 7 -13.25 3.11 -10.69
N PRO A 8 -13.21 3.66 -11.93
CA PRO A 8 -12.04 3.50 -12.78
C PRO A 8 -10.81 4.19 -12.16
N GLY A 9 -9.62 3.66 -12.44
CA GLY A 9 -8.38 4.40 -12.21
C GLY A 9 -8.36 5.70 -13.02
N SER A 10 -7.80 6.76 -12.44
CA SER A 10 -7.59 8.04 -13.13
C SER A 10 -6.46 7.96 -14.15
N SER A 11 -6.36 8.98 -14.99
CA SER A 11 -5.20 9.19 -15.88
C SER A 11 -3.89 9.22 -15.10
N LEU A 12 -2.79 8.81 -15.75
CA LEU A 12 -1.44 9.04 -15.24
C LEU A 12 -1.09 10.52 -15.18
N ILE A 13 -1.70 11.35 -16.04
CA ILE A 13 -1.53 12.80 -16.04
C ILE A 13 -2.61 13.41 -15.13
N PRO A 14 -2.25 14.02 -13.99
CA PRO A 14 -3.21 14.63 -13.10
C PRO A 14 -3.77 15.91 -13.73
N HIS A 15 -5.10 15.99 -13.88
CA HIS A 15 -5.75 17.15 -14.51
C HIS A 15 -6.04 18.32 -13.55
N LYS A 16 -5.99 18.08 -12.24
CA LYS A 16 -6.46 19.04 -11.21
C LYS A 16 -5.50 19.26 -10.05
N ASP A 17 -4.35 18.59 -10.04
CA ASP A 17 -3.34 18.75 -9.00
C ASP A 17 -2.03 19.19 -9.66
N VAL A 18 -1.70 20.48 -9.49
CA VAL A 18 -0.49 21.09 -10.08
C VAL A 18 0.78 20.73 -9.31
N THR A 19 0.66 20.08 -8.15
CA THR A 19 1.80 19.65 -7.32
C THR A 19 2.34 18.28 -7.75
N LEU A 20 1.63 17.56 -8.62
CA LEU A 20 1.99 16.22 -9.05
C LEU A 20 2.35 16.20 -10.54
N LEU A 21 3.51 15.62 -10.86
CA LEU A 21 3.90 15.38 -12.25
C LEU A 21 3.09 14.23 -12.87
N LEU A 22 2.99 13.11 -12.14
CA LEU A 22 2.25 11.91 -12.53
C LEU A 22 1.46 11.37 -11.34
N THR A 23 0.42 10.59 -11.62
CA THR A 23 -0.35 9.90 -10.59
C THR A 23 0.50 8.79 -9.96
N THR A 24 0.86 8.93 -8.69
CA THR A 24 1.75 8.02 -7.94
C THR A 24 1.00 7.04 -7.02
N ALA A 25 -0.29 7.27 -6.79
CA ALA A 25 -1.12 6.48 -5.87
C ALA A 25 -2.62 6.57 -6.23
N GLY A 26 -3.40 5.57 -5.79
CA GLY A 26 -4.86 5.52 -5.94
C GLY A 26 -5.59 6.72 -5.31
N MET A 27 -5.07 7.23 -4.20
CA MET A 27 -5.70 8.30 -3.44
C MET A 27 -5.69 9.67 -4.12
N VAL A 28 -4.89 9.87 -5.17
CA VAL A 28 -4.78 11.16 -5.88
C VAL A 28 -6.15 11.63 -6.38
N GLN A 29 -6.95 10.72 -6.96
CA GLN A 29 -8.32 11.03 -7.40
C GLN A 29 -9.34 11.13 -6.24
N ILE A 30 -8.97 10.67 -5.05
CA ILE A 30 -9.81 10.64 -3.84
C ILE A 30 -9.58 11.88 -2.97
N LYS A 31 -8.42 12.54 -3.09
CA LYS A 31 -8.01 13.73 -2.33
C LYS A 31 -9.13 14.78 -2.13
N PRO A 32 -9.91 15.19 -3.15
CA PRO A 32 -10.99 16.16 -2.95
C PRO A 32 -12.11 15.68 -2.02
N TYR A 33 -12.34 14.37 -1.92
CA TYR A 33 -13.36 13.79 -1.05
C TYR A 33 -12.89 13.75 0.41
N PHE A 34 -11.63 13.38 0.66
CA PHE A 34 -11.05 13.41 2.02
C PHE A 34 -10.96 14.83 2.58
N LEU A 35 -10.68 15.81 1.72
CA LEU A 35 -10.66 17.22 2.09
C LEU A 35 -12.07 17.83 2.25
N GLY A 36 -13.14 17.09 1.91
CA GLY A 36 -14.51 17.59 1.94
C GLY A 36 -14.84 18.63 0.86
N LEU A 37 -13.96 18.81 -0.13
CA LEU A 37 -14.13 19.76 -1.23
C LEU A 37 -15.16 19.28 -2.25
N GLN A 38 -15.37 17.97 -2.34
CA GLN A 38 -16.36 17.34 -3.22
C GLN A 38 -17.09 16.22 -2.50
N LYS A 39 -18.34 15.98 -2.89
CA LYS A 39 -19.12 14.85 -2.39
C LYS A 39 -18.72 13.58 -3.16
N PRO A 40 -18.30 12.50 -2.47
CA PRO A 40 -17.94 11.27 -3.16
C PRO A 40 -19.20 10.60 -3.75
N PRO A 41 -19.08 9.84 -4.86
CA PRO A 41 -20.20 9.12 -5.44
C PRO A 41 -20.73 7.99 -4.54
N ARG A 42 -19.91 7.53 -3.60
CA ARG A 42 -20.25 6.66 -2.47
C ARG A 42 -19.20 6.84 -1.39
N GLN A 43 -19.56 6.66 -0.12
CA GLN A 43 -18.59 6.79 0.98
C GLN A 43 -17.53 5.68 0.99
N ARG A 44 -17.81 4.53 0.34
CA ARG A 44 -16.88 3.43 0.15
C ARG A 44 -16.55 3.30 -1.33
N LEU A 45 -15.28 3.35 -1.69
CA LEU A 45 -14.79 3.32 -3.07
C LEU A 45 -13.70 2.26 -3.23
N ALA A 46 -13.56 1.67 -4.41
CA ALA A 46 -12.43 0.80 -4.73
C ALA A 46 -11.97 1.02 -6.17
N SER A 47 -10.68 0.89 -6.44
CA SER A 47 -10.10 1.06 -7.78
C SER A 47 -8.86 0.21 -7.99
N CYS A 48 -8.55 -0.07 -9.25
CA CYS A 48 -7.22 -0.45 -9.71
C CYS A 48 -6.61 0.77 -10.41
N GLN A 49 -5.63 1.41 -9.77
CA GLN A 49 -5.01 2.64 -10.25
C GLN A 49 -3.69 2.32 -10.94
N LYS A 50 -3.53 2.76 -12.19
CA LYS A 50 -2.20 2.83 -12.82
C LYS A 50 -1.40 3.94 -12.16
N CYS A 51 -0.22 3.60 -11.65
CA CYS A 51 0.68 4.49 -10.97
C CYS A 51 1.99 4.61 -11.75
N PHE A 52 2.62 5.78 -11.69
CA PHE A 52 3.99 5.96 -12.16
C PHE A 52 4.80 6.71 -11.11
N ARG A 53 5.85 6.08 -10.58
CA ARG A 53 6.76 6.67 -9.59
C ARG A 53 8.13 6.91 -10.21
N THR A 54 8.43 8.19 -10.45
CA THR A 54 9.77 8.61 -10.90
C THR A 54 10.81 8.54 -9.80
N THR A 55 10.39 8.57 -8.53
CA THR A 55 11.27 8.45 -7.35
C THR A 55 11.95 7.10 -7.26
N ASP A 56 11.31 6.06 -7.82
CA ASP A 56 11.77 4.68 -7.70
C ASP A 56 12.66 4.28 -8.89
N ILE A 57 12.94 5.21 -9.81
CA ILE A 57 13.63 4.93 -11.08
C ILE A 57 15.04 4.34 -10.87
N ASP A 58 15.77 4.84 -9.87
CA ASP A 58 17.13 4.38 -9.56
C ASP A 58 17.15 3.01 -8.85
N LEU A 59 15.99 2.55 -8.37
CA LEU A 59 15.81 1.26 -7.68
C LEU A 59 15.32 0.16 -8.62
N VAL A 60 14.87 0.51 -9.83
CA VAL A 60 14.36 -0.44 -10.82
C VAL A 60 15.46 -1.42 -11.22
N GLY A 61 15.13 -2.71 -11.16
CA GLY A 61 16.08 -3.81 -11.32
C GLY A 61 16.39 -4.54 -10.01
N ASP A 62 15.94 -4.01 -8.86
CA ASP A 62 15.88 -4.77 -7.61
C ASP A 62 14.73 -5.79 -7.61
N SER A 63 14.45 -6.44 -6.47
CA SER A 63 13.42 -7.48 -6.42
C SER A 63 11.98 -6.97 -6.36
N LYS A 64 11.72 -5.66 -6.19
CA LYS A 64 10.37 -5.16 -5.79
C LYS A 64 9.93 -3.81 -6.36
N HIS A 65 10.82 -2.98 -6.90
CA HIS A 65 10.50 -1.63 -7.38
C HIS A 65 10.23 -1.60 -8.88
N LEU A 66 9.19 -0.84 -9.24
CA LEU A 66 8.74 -0.62 -10.61
C LEU A 66 8.49 0.88 -10.79
N THR A 67 8.73 1.42 -11.98
CA THR A 67 8.27 2.79 -12.29
C THR A 67 6.77 2.80 -12.50
N PHE A 68 6.28 1.97 -13.43
CA PHE A 68 4.86 1.77 -13.71
C PHE A 68 4.36 0.51 -13.00
N PHE A 69 3.25 0.63 -12.27
CA PHE A 69 2.61 -0.47 -11.58
C PHE A 69 1.13 -0.18 -11.33
N GLU A 70 0.36 -1.20 -10.96
CA GLU A 70 -1.04 -1.06 -10.57
C GLU A 70 -1.23 -1.15 -9.06
N MET A 71 -1.93 -0.16 -8.51
CA MET A 71 -2.28 -0.08 -7.10
C MET A 71 -3.76 -0.41 -6.91
N LEU A 72 -4.02 -1.54 -6.27
CA LEU A 72 -5.35 -1.96 -5.84
C LEU A 72 -5.68 -1.26 -4.53
N GLY A 73 -6.71 -0.41 -4.52
CA GLY A 73 -7.07 0.38 -3.34
C GLY A 73 -8.54 0.30 -3.00
N ASN A 74 -8.83 0.26 -1.71
CA ASN A 74 -10.13 0.57 -1.13
C ASN A 74 -10.07 1.83 -0.26
N PHE A 75 -11.11 2.65 -0.34
CA PHE A 75 -11.17 3.94 0.33
C PHE A 75 -12.44 4.08 1.15
N SER A 76 -12.31 4.65 2.36
CA SER A 76 -13.40 5.06 3.23
C SER A 76 -13.40 6.58 3.37
N VAL A 77 -14.44 7.24 2.90
CA VAL A 77 -14.63 8.69 3.06
C VAL A 77 -15.59 8.94 4.22
N GLY A 78 -15.05 8.99 5.44
CA GLY A 78 -15.79 9.21 6.68
C GLY A 78 -16.88 8.17 6.97
N ASP A 79 -16.62 6.89 6.67
CA ASP A 79 -17.51 5.75 6.89
C ASP A 79 -16.93 4.80 7.96
N TYR A 80 -16.15 3.79 7.55
CA TYR A 80 -15.44 2.88 8.44
C TYR A 80 -14.00 3.33 8.67
N PHE A 81 -13.33 2.76 9.69
CA PHE A 81 -11.96 3.14 10.04
C PHE A 81 -11.09 1.90 10.32
N LYS A 82 -10.13 1.99 11.26
CA LYS A 82 -9.07 0.98 11.45
C LYS A 82 -9.60 -0.44 11.63
N LYS A 83 -10.60 -0.64 12.50
CA LYS A 83 -11.13 -1.97 12.83
C LYS A 83 -11.59 -2.73 11.61
N GLU A 84 -12.48 -2.13 10.80
CA GLU A 84 -12.99 -2.75 9.59
C GLU A 84 -11.92 -2.84 8.49
N ALA A 85 -11.08 -1.81 8.35
CA ALA A 85 -10.01 -1.81 7.36
C ALA A 85 -9.03 -2.99 7.57
N ILE A 86 -8.56 -3.16 8.81
CA ILE A 86 -7.69 -4.26 9.22
C ILE A 86 -8.40 -5.62 9.04
N SER A 87 -9.64 -5.73 9.53
CA SER A 87 -10.39 -6.98 9.43
C SER A 87 -10.62 -7.42 7.98
N TRP A 88 -10.98 -6.50 7.09
CA TRP A 88 -11.24 -6.83 5.69
C TRP A 88 -9.95 -7.06 4.90
N ALA A 89 -8.87 -6.31 5.18
CA ALA A 89 -7.58 -6.58 4.57
C ALA A 89 -7.07 -7.97 4.95
N TRP A 90 -7.16 -8.33 6.24
CA TRP A 90 -6.76 -9.66 6.72
C TRP A 90 -7.62 -10.78 6.12
N GLU A 91 -8.95 -10.61 6.11
CA GLU A 91 -9.86 -11.54 5.42
C GLU A 91 -9.47 -11.68 3.95
N PHE A 92 -9.18 -10.59 3.25
CA PHE A 92 -8.82 -10.65 1.83
C PHE A 92 -7.52 -11.43 1.60
N VAL A 93 -6.43 -11.09 2.30
CA VAL A 93 -5.14 -11.76 2.08
C VAL A 93 -5.14 -13.23 2.52
N THR A 94 -5.86 -13.58 3.58
CA THR A 94 -5.87 -14.96 4.12
C THR A 94 -6.97 -15.84 3.55
N GLU A 95 -8.18 -15.31 3.36
CA GLU A 95 -9.33 -16.11 2.92
C GLU A 95 -9.58 -16.05 1.42
N TRP A 96 -9.25 -14.95 0.76
CA TRP A 96 -9.49 -14.80 -0.69
C TRP A 96 -8.25 -15.09 -1.50
N LEU A 97 -7.11 -14.49 -1.14
CA LEU A 97 -5.82 -14.75 -1.80
C LEU A 97 -5.16 -16.03 -1.31
N LYS A 98 -5.63 -16.60 -0.19
CA LYS A 98 -5.09 -17.82 0.43
C LYS A 98 -3.59 -17.74 0.73
N LEU A 99 -3.09 -16.55 1.07
CA LEU A 99 -1.70 -16.40 1.50
C LEU A 99 -1.52 -17.07 2.87
N PRO A 100 -0.43 -17.85 3.07
CA PRO A 100 -0.17 -18.51 4.35
C PRO A 100 -0.01 -17.50 5.48
N ARG A 101 -0.82 -17.62 6.54
CA ARG A 101 -0.82 -16.70 7.69
C ARG A 101 0.56 -16.61 8.36
N GLU A 102 1.32 -17.68 8.30
CA GLU A 102 2.68 -17.79 8.84
C GLU A 102 3.72 -16.96 8.09
N ARG A 103 3.44 -16.59 6.84
CA ARG A 103 4.29 -15.73 6.02
C ARG A 103 3.89 -14.26 6.08
N LEU A 104 2.81 -13.92 6.78
CA LEU A 104 2.33 -12.55 6.87
C LEU A 104 2.84 -11.88 8.15
N TRP A 105 3.42 -10.71 7.96
CA TRP A 105 3.93 -9.83 9.02
C TRP A 105 3.28 -8.46 8.91
N ILE A 106 3.15 -7.78 10.04
CA ILE A 106 2.48 -6.49 10.12
C ILE A 106 3.44 -5.45 10.67
N THR A 107 3.40 -4.25 10.09
CA THR A 107 4.02 -3.05 10.67
C THR A 107 2.94 -2.04 11.04
N ILE A 108 3.16 -1.26 12.10
CA ILE A 108 2.27 -0.20 12.58
C ILE A 108 3.11 0.99 13.05
N TYR A 109 2.49 2.17 13.11
CA TYR A 109 3.12 3.36 13.67
C TYR A 109 3.41 3.22 15.17
N LEU A 110 4.49 3.85 15.66
CA LEU A 110 5.03 3.70 17.02
C LEU A 110 3.98 3.71 18.12
N ASP A 111 3.05 4.68 18.06
CA ASP A 111 2.07 4.93 19.13
C ASP A 111 0.65 4.46 18.76
N ASP A 112 0.50 3.62 17.72
CA ASP A 112 -0.81 3.14 17.27
C ASP A 112 -1.24 1.84 17.98
N ASP A 113 -1.53 1.95 19.27
CA ASP A 113 -2.00 0.84 20.10
C ASP A 113 -3.36 0.28 19.63
N GLU A 114 -4.18 1.13 19.03
CA GLU A 114 -5.47 0.73 18.46
C GLU A 114 -5.27 -0.26 17.29
N ALA A 115 -4.37 0.05 16.35
CA ALA A 115 -4.04 -0.86 15.27
C ALA A 115 -3.45 -2.17 15.79
N PHE A 116 -2.56 -2.11 16.78
CA PHE A 116 -1.98 -3.29 17.42
C PHE A 116 -3.07 -4.24 17.95
N ASP A 117 -4.03 -3.71 18.69
CA ASP A 117 -5.10 -4.52 19.27
C ASP A 117 -6.05 -5.10 18.22
N TYR A 118 -6.40 -4.36 17.16
CA TYR A 118 -7.20 -4.89 16.08
C TYR A 118 -6.49 -6.00 15.30
N TRP A 119 -5.18 -5.88 15.07
CA TRP A 119 -4.39 -6.95 14.45
C TRP A 119 -4.35 -8.21 15.30
N ARG A 120 -4.23 -8.09 16.63
CA ARG A 120 -4.34 -9.23 17.53
C ARG A 120 -5.74 -9.86 17.51
N GLN A 121 -6.80 -9.05 17.46
CA GLN A 121 -8.18 -9.54 17.40
C GLN A 121 -8.47 -10.38 16.16
N VAL A 122 -7.83 -10.07 15.02
CA VAL A 122 -7.95 -10.87 13.78
C VAL A 122 -7.01 -12.08 13.75
N GLY A 123 -6.22 -12.29 14.82
CA GLY A 123 -5.41 -13.48 15.04
C GLY A 123 -3.94 -13.36 14.66
N VAL A 124 -3.42 -12.15 14.39
CA VAL A 124 -1.98 -11.96 14.16
C VAL A 124 -1.22 -12.08 15.50
N PRO A 125 -0.21 -12.96 15.61
CA PRO A 125 0.60 -13.06 16.81
C PRO A 125 1.35 -11.76 17.11
N ALA A 126 1.40 -11.35 18.37
CA ALA A 126 2.05 -10.10 18.78
C ALA A 126 3.50 -9.97 18.29
N GLN A 127 4.27 -11.07 18.25
CA GLN A 127 5.65 -11.04 17.76
C GLN A 127 5.81 -10.73 16.26
N ARG A 128 4.72 -10.80 15.48
CA ARG A 128 4.69 -10.45 14.05
C ARG A 128 4.10 -9.07 13.78
N ILE A 129 3.80 -8.30 14.83
CA ILE A 129 3.34 -6.91 14.73
C ILE A 129 4.48 -6.02 15.22
N LEU A 130 5.14 -5.35 14.28
CA LEU A 130 6.31 -4.51 14.54
C LEU A 130 5.93 -3.04 14.51
N ARG A 131 6.64 -2.22 15.29
CA ARG A 131 6.39 -0.78 15.42
C ARG A 131 7.53 0.01 14.79
N PHE A 132 7.22 0.94 13.91
CA PHE A 132 8.20 1.84 13.28
C PHE A 132 7.74 3.29 13.27
N GLY A 133 8.70 4.18 13.06
CA GLY A 133 8.55 5.63 13.09
C GLY A 133 7.91 6.20 11.82
N GLU A 134 8.09 7.51 11.65
CA GLU A 134 7.49 8.28 10.55
C GLU A 134 8.00 7.86 9.17
N GLU A 135 9.26 7.42 9.09
CA GLU A 135 9.89 7.00 7.83
C GLU A 135 9.18 5.81 7.18
N ASP A 136 8.66 4.88 7.98
CA ASP A 136 8.06 3.64 7.50
C ASP A 136 6.53 3.62 7.64
N ASN A 137 5.99 4.09 8.78
CA ASN A 137 4.59 3.90 9.14
C ASN A 137 3.80 5.21 9.26
N PHE A 138 4.24 6.26 8.57
CA PHE A 138 3.44 7.46 8.34
C PHE A 138 3.44 7.81 6.85
N TRP A 139 2.25 7.90 6.28
CA TRP A 139 2.11 8.07 4.83
C TRP A 139 1.58 9.45 4.46
N GLY A 140 2.26 10.05 3.48
CA GLY A 140 1.87 11.29 2.83
C GLY A 140 2.51 12.55 3.43
N PRO A 141 2.16 13.74 2.89
CA PRO A 141 1.19 13.96 1.82
C PRO A 141 1.67 13.50 0.43
N THR A 142 0.73 13.21 -0.46
CA THR A 142 1.04 13.03 -1.89
C THR A 142 1.22 14.40 -2.54
N GLY A 143 2.46 14.72 -2.92
CA GLY A 143 2.86 16.05 -3.37
C GLY A 143 3.20 16.97 -2.19
N ASP A 144 3.28 18.28 -2.43
CA ASP A 144 3.74 19.24 -1.42
C ASP A 144 2.75 19.45 -0.25
N SER A 145 1.49 19.05 -0.42
CA SER A 145 0.45 19.15 0.61
C SER A 145 -0.71 18.20 0.34
N GLY A 146 -1.43 17.81 1.38
CA GLY A 146 -2.63 16.98 1.24
C GLY A 146 -2.90 16.05 2.41
N PRO A 147 -3.89 15.15 2.24
CA PRO A 147 -4.25 14.15 3.23
C PRO A 147 -3.08 13.20 3.53
N CYS A 148 -2.85 12.94 4.82
CA CYS A 148 -1.80 12.07 5.33
C CYS A 148 -2.20 11.45 6.69
N GLY A 149 -1.43 10.50 7.20
CA GLY A 149 -1.67 9.90 8.51
C GLY A 149 -0.79 8.70 8.82
N PRO A 150 -0.86 8.18 10.06
CA PRO A 150 -0.21 6.92 10.42
C PRO A 150 -0.78 5.79 9.56
N CYS A 151 0.03 4.76 9.31
CA CYS A 151 -0.39 3.62 8.53
C CYS A 151 0.04 2.30 9.17
N SER A 152 -0.56 1.22 8.65
CA SER A 152 -0.17 -0.14 8.97
C SER A 152 0.00 -0.93 7.68
N GLU A 153 1.05 -1.72 7.59
CA GLU A 153 1.38 -2.44 6.36
C GLU A 153 1.39 -3.94 6.58
N ILE A 154 1.03 -4.66 5.51
CA ILE A 154 1.12 -6.11 5.42
C ILE A 154 2.33 -6.45 4.57
N HIS A 155 3.23 -7.24 5.15
CA HIS A 155 4.46 -7.72 4.54
C HIS A 155 4.37 -9.24 4.34
N TYR A 156 4.85 -9.70 3.19
CA TYR A 156 4.98 -11.12 2.87
C TYR A 156 6.45 -11.56 3.02
N ASP A 157 6.66 -12.61 3.81
CA ASP A 157 7.94 -13.27 4.00
C ASP A 157 8.20 -14.27 2.87
N LEU A 158 9.18 -13.98 2.02
CA LEU A 158 9.58 -14.86 0.91
C LEU A 158 10.29 -16.13 1.40
N GLY A 159 10.84 -16.13 2.61
CA GLY A 159 11.59 -17.25 3.19
C GLY A 159 12.98 -16.85 3.69
N GLU A 160 13.53 -17.63 4.62
CA GLU A 160 14.86 -17.39 5.21
C GLU A 160 15.99 -17.43 4.18
N GLU A 161 15.81 -18.16 3.08
CA GLU A 161 16.76 -18.26 1.97
C GLU A 161 16.99 -16.92 1.24
N PHE A 162 16.03 -16.00 1.32
CA PHE A 162 16.14 -14.62 0.82
C PHE A 162 16.61 -13.64 1.91
N GLY A 163 16.83 -14.13 3.13
CA GLY A 163 17.25 -13.34 4.27
C GLY A 163 18.76 -13.11 4.31
N CYS A 164 19.18 -12.03 4.98
CA CYS A 164 20.59 -11.73 5.21
C CYS A 164 21.24 -12.55 6.35
N GLY A 165 20.54 -13.53 6.93
CA GLY A 165 21.02 -14.36 8.04
C GLY A 165 21.17 -13.66 9.40
N ARG A 166 20.93 -12.33 9.46
CA ARG A 166 20.98 -11.57 10.72
C ARG A 166 19.74 -11.88 11.59
N PRO A 167 19.87 -11.94 12.94
CA PRO A 167 18.74 -12.13 13.85
C PRO A 167 17.62 -11.09 13.68
N GLU A 168 17.98 -9.89 13.23
CA GLU A 168 17.07 -8.76 13.00
C GLU A 168 16.44 -8.78 11.59
N CYS A 169 16.62 -9.84 10.80
CA CYS A 169 16.02 -9.98 9.47
C CYS A 169 14.49 -10.11 9.58
N LYS A 170 13.82 -8.96 9.52
CA LYS A 170 12.38 -8.73 9.71
C LYS A 170 11.88 -7.73 8.64
N PRO A 171 10.56 -7.41 8.56
CA PRO A 171 10.07 -6.29 7.76
C PRO A 171 10.92 -5.03 7.90
N ASN A 172 11.04 -4.27 6.81
CA ASN A 172 11.92 -3.10 6.65
C ASN A 172 13.44 -3.41 6.66
N CYS A 173 13.83 -4.68 6.53
CA CYS A 173 15.20 -5.04 6.21
C CYS A 173 15.46 -4.96 4.70
N GLU A 174 16.50 -4.25 4.29
CA GLU A 174 16.92 -4.06 2.88
C GLU A 174 17.45 -5.31 2.16
N CYS A 175 17.31 -6.51 2.75
CA CYS A 175 17.83 -7.74 2.17
C CYS A 175 16.94 -8.38 1.09
N GLY A 176 15.72 -7.87 0.91
CA GLY A 176 14.77 -8.37 -0.09
C GLY A 176 13.89 -9.54 0.37
N ARG A 177 14.09 -10.10 1.57
CA ARG A 177 13.24 -11.18 2.12
C ARG A 177 11.76 -10.79 2.32
N PHE A 178 11.52 -9.60 2.84
CA PHE A 178 10.17 -9.12 3.15
C PHE A 178 9.71 -8.17 2.05
N SER A 179 8.56 -8.48 1.47
CA SER A 179 7.91 -7.65 0.45
C SER A 179 6.66 -7.02 1.04
N GLU A 180 6.63 -5.69 1.14
CA GLU A 180 5.43 -4.94 1.47
C GLU A 180 4.41 -5.10 0.34
N ILE A 181 3.31 -5.79 0.63
CA ILE A 181 2.26 -6.07 -0.36
C ILE A 181 1.10 -5.07 -0.27
N TRP A 182 0.79 -4.57 0.93
CA TRP A 182 -0.40 -3.72 1.14
C TRP A 182 -0.21 -2.72 2.29
N ASN A 183 -0.35 -1.44 2.01
CA ASN A 183 -0.36 -0.37 2.99
C ASN A 183 -1.80 0.10 3.30
N LEU A 184 -2.15 0.21 4.59
CA LEU A 184 -3.41 0.71 5.12
C LEU A 184 -3.16 2.04 5.83
N VAL A 185 -3.43 3.15 5.15
CA VAL A 185 -3.26 4.51 5.66
C VAL A 185 -4.51 4.96 6.41
N PHE A 186 -4.32 5.34 7.66
CA PHE A 186 -5.34 5.89 8.53
C PHE A 186 -5.35 7.41 8.42
N THR A 187 -5.85 7.89 7.29
CA THR A 187 -5.80 9.31 6.93
C THR A 187 -6.59 10.16 7.91
N GLN A 188 -5.89 10.99 8.69
CA GLN A 188 -6.45 11.81 9.77
C GLN A 188 -6.06 13.28 9.69
N TYR A 189 -5.04 13.62 8.90
CA TYR A 189 -4.51 14.97 8.79
C TYR A 189 -4.50 15.45 7.34
N ASN A 190 -4.52 16.76 7.16
CA ASN A 190 -4.10 17.45 5.96
C ASN A 190 -2.80 18.18 6.28
N GLN A 191 -1.69 17.76 5.69
CA GLN A 191 -0.41 18.43 5.83
C GLN A 191 -0.33 19.60 4.85
N THR A 192 -0.05 20.80 5.35
CA THR A 192 0.17 22.01 4.56
C THR A 192 1.61 22.07 4.04
N THR A 193 1.90 22.99 3.12
CA THR A 193 3.22 23.13 2.47
C THR A 193 4.33 23.56 3.43
N ASP A 194 3.99 24.13 4.58
CA ASP A 194 4.89 24.45 5.69
C ASP A 194 5.08 23.27 6.68
N GLY A 195 4.54 22.08 6.36
CA GLY A 195 4.66 20.86 7.15
C GLY A 195 3.67 20.75 8.30
N LYS A 196 2.79 21.74 8.52
CA LYS A 196 1.81 21.67 9.61
C LYS A 196 0.70 20.65 9.31
N ARG A 197 0.41 19.77 10.27
CA ARG A 197 -0.66 18.77 10.18
C ARG A 197 -1.94 19.30 10.79
N ILE A 198 -2.96 19.53 9.96
CA ILE A 198 -4.28 19.99 10.36
C ILE A 198 -5.24 18.80 10.39
N PRO A 199 -5.94 18.50 11.51
CA PRO A 199 -6.90 17.40 11.54
C PRO A 199 -7.98 17.53 10.46
N LEU A 200 -8.28 16.44 9.76
CA LEU A 200 -9.40 16.35 8.83
C LEU A 200 -10.73 16.37 9.59
N SER A 201 -11.80 16.82 8.93
CA SER A 201 -13.14 16.86 9.52
C SER A 201 -13.67 15.47 9.92
N LYS A 202 -13.21 14.44 9.22
CA LYS A 202 -13.50 13.03 9.51
C LYS A 202 -12.26 12.18 9.23
N PRO A 203 -12.00 11.14 10.04
CA PRO A 203 -11.00 10.14 9.71
C PRO A 203 -11.44 9.34 8.47
N ASN A 204 -10.46 9.00 7.63
CA ASN A 204 -10.68 8.29 6.37
C ASN A 204 -9.74 7.08 6.28
N ILE A 205 -10.04 6.16 5.35
CA ILE A 205 -9.13 5.06 5.01
C ILE A 205 -8.70 5.23 3.57
N ASP A 206 -7.39 5.14 3.37
CA ASP A 206 -6.74 4.97 2.09
C ASP A 206 -5.93 3.69 2.15
N THR A 207 -6.02 2.86 1.11
CA THR A 207 -5.21 1.63 1.06
C THR A 207 -4.60 1.48 -0.32
N GLY A 208 -3.40 0.92 -0.37
CA GLY A 208 -2.69 0.64 -1.62
C GLY A 208 -1.99 -0.70 -1.54
N MET A 209 -2.46 -1.66 -2.34
CA MET A 209 -1.84 -2.96 -2.54
C MET A 209 -1.19 -2.99 -3.92
N GLY A 210 0.10 -3.31 -3.99
CA GLY A 210 0.80 -3.46 -5.27
C GLY A 210 0.36 -4.74 -5.96
N LEU A 211 -0.27 -4.63 -7.14
CA LEU A 211 -0.78 -5.79 -7.88
C LEU A 211 0.35 -6.80 -8.16
N GLU A 212 1.49 -6.32 -8.63
CA GLU A 212 2.59 -7.11 -9.12
C GLU A 212 3.36 -7.79 -7.98
N ARG A 213 3.54 -7.09 -6.84
CA ARG A 213 4.10 -7.67 -5.62
C ARG A 213 3.17 -8.75 -5.04
N THR A 214 1.87 -8.49 -5.05
CA THR A 214 0.87 -9.45 -4.57
C THR A 214 0.78 -10.67 -5.49
N ALA A 215 0.87 -10.47 -6.81
CA ALA A 215 0.94 -11.55 -7.78
C ALA A 215 2.17 -12.43 -7.55
N ALA A 216 3.34 -11.83 -7.29
CA ALA A 216 4.55 -12.57 -6.93
C ALA A 216 4.36 -13.42 -5.66
N ALA A 217 3.76 -12.85 -4.61
CA ALA A 217 3.45 -13.58 -3.39
C ALA A 217 2.51 -14.78 -3.62
N ILE A 218 1.43 -14.59 -4.40
CA ILE A 218 0.47 -15.65 -4.74
C ILE A 218 1.12 -16.75 -5.58
N GLN A 219 1.99 -16.38 -6.53
CA GLN A 219 2.67 -17.31 -7.43
C GLN A 219 3.92 -17.95 -6.79
N GLY A 220 4.27 -17.59 -5.55
CA GLY A 220 5.48 -18.08 -4.89
C GLY A 220 6.77 -17.63 -5.59
N LYS A 221 6.76 -16.45 -6.21
CA LYS A 221 7.90 -15.85 -6.91
C LYS A 221 8.58 -14.82 -6.01
N PRO A 222 9.93 -14.72 -6.05
CA PRO A 222 10.65 -13.77 -5.21
C PRO A 222 10.66 -12.34 -5.78
N SER A 223 10.23 -12.17 -7.04
CA SER A 223 10.15 -10.87 -7.69
C SER A 223 8.91 -10.75 -8.59
N PRO A 224 8.32 -9.55 -8.71
CA PRO A 224 7.35 -9.22 -9.76
C PRO A 224 7.82 -9.61 -11.17
N TYR A 225 9.12 -9.51 -11.46
CA TYR A 225 9.68 -9.79 -12.78
C TYR A 225 9.55 -11.26 -13.20
N GLU A 226 9.34 -12.16 -12.25
CA GLU A 226 9.20 -13.60 -12.51
C GLU A 226 7.75 -14.08 -12.55
N THR A 227 6.81 -13.14 -12.45
CA THR A 227 5.37 -13.42 -12.58
C THR A 227 4.96 -13.56 -14.04
N ASP A 228 3.78 -14.13 -14.25
CA ASP A 228 3.10 -14.16 -15.55
C ASP A 228 2.84 -12.78 -16.18
N LEU A 229 2.90 -11.69 -15.40
CA LEU A 229 2.79 -10.32 -15.90
C LEU A 229 4.05 -9.86 -16.65
N PHE A 230 5.23 -10.18 -16.11
CA PHE A 230 6.50 -9.67 -16.63
C PHE A 230 7.27 -10.68 -17.46
N LEU A 231 7.20 -11.98 -17.13
CA LEU A 231 7.99 -12.99 -17.81
C LEU A 231 7.80 -12.98 -19.33
N PRO A 232 6.56 -12.90 -19.88
CA PRO A 232 6.38 -12.81 -21.34
C PRO A 232 6.97 -11.53 -21.96
N LEU A 233 6.99 -10.41 -21.21
CA LEU A 233 7.56 -9.15 -21.67
C LEU A 233 9.09 -9.24 -21.70
N ILE A 234 9.70 -9.83 -20.67
CA ILE A 234 11.14 -10.05 -20.58
C ILE A 234 11.60 -10.99 -21.70
N GLU A 235 10.92 -12.12 -21.89
CA GLU A 235 11.21 -13.05 -22.99
C GLU A 235 11.13 -12.34 -24.35
N ARG A 236 10.13 -11.48 -24.55
CA ARG A 236 10.00 -10.70 -25.78
C ARG A 236 11.15 -9.72 -25.97
N VAL A 237 11.60 -9.05 -24.90
CA VAL A 237 12.75 -8.13 -24.94
C VAL A 237 14.02 -8.90 -25.26
N THR A 238 14.26 -10.05 -24.63
CA THR A 238 15.41 -10.92 -24.91
C THR A 238 15.45 -11.34 -26.38
N GLN A 239 14.33 -11.78 -26.95
CA GLN A 239 14.25 -12.13 -28.37
C GLN A 239 14.58 -10.97 -29.31
N LEU A 240 14.26 -9.73 -28.92
CA LEU A 240 14.53 -8.54 -29.71
C LEU A 240 15.97 -8.03 -29.56
N ALA A 241 16.59 -8.27 -28.40
CA ALA A 241 17.94 -7.81 -28.09
C ALA A 241 19.05 -8.75 -28.62
N GLY A 242 18.72 -10.02 -28.88
CA GLY A 242 19.67 -11.06 -29.30
C GLY A 242 20.32 -11.79 -28.12
#